data_AF-J9BBS0-F1
#
_entry.id   AF-J9BBS0-F1
#
_cell.length_a   1.000
_cell.length_b   1.000
_cell.length_c   1.000
_cell.angle_alpha   90.00
_cell.angle_beta   90.00
_cell.angle_gamma   90.00
#
_symmetry.space_group_name_H-M   'P 1'
#
loop_
_entity.id
_entity.type
_entity.pdbx_description
1 polymer ?
#
loop_
_entity_poly.entity_id
_entity_poly.type
_entity_poly.pdbx_seq_one_letter_code
_entity_poly.pdbx_strand_id
1 'polypeptide(L)'
;MQNEGISCLSCGSFDSLNICPRCALGYCCVKCYRSEQHRKCSESFYRECVEQELRCRGDAQKPLKTFEEFMNEQPGDFPMDMGIPDSSDHIVDSDDDDNIDSYLEKVKDGCTSEYQSADERELDRQLTLLGIGTDSESLLSSLSDMEKKSFTLFYNKLLEQESGLGRSVFTKKHEPK
;
A
#
# COMPACT_ATOMS: atom_id res chain seq x y z
N MET A 1 -13.09 -32.43 -48.46
CA MET A 1 -12.10 -31.46 -47.94
C MET A 1 -12.51 -31.18 -46.50
N GLN A 2 -11.78 -31.72 -45.53
CA GLN A 2 -12.12 -31.56 -44.11
C GLN A 2 -11.78 -30.13 -43.72
N ASN A 3 -12.79 -29.33 -43.42
CA ASN A 3 -12.62 -27.98 -42.93
C ASN A 3 -12.31 -28.10 -41.43
N GLU A 4 -11.03 -28.28 -41.09
CA GLU A 4 -10.57 -28.26 -39.70
C GLU A 4 -10.76 -26.85 -39.16
N GLY A 5 -11.90 -26.61 -38.51
CA GLY A 5 -12.17 -25.36 -37.83
C GLY A 5 -11.11 -25.12 -36.75
N ILE A 6 -10.56 -23.91 -36.71
CA ILE A 6 -9.69 -23.49 -35.61
C ILE A 6 -10.52 -23.56 -34.32
N SER A 7 -9.99 -24.22 -33.29
CA SER A 7 -10.59 -24.28 -31.95
C SER A 7 -9.68 -23.61 -30.93
N CYS A 8 -10.25 -23.28 -29.76
CA CYS A 8 -9.48 -22.78 -28.64
C CYS A 8 -8.53 -23.86 -28.15
N LEU A 9 -7.23 -23.58 -28.13
CA LEU A 9 -6.20 -24.53 -27.69
C LEU A 9 -6.53 -25.09 -26.29
N SER A 10 -6.91 -24.22 -25.35
CA SER A 10 -7.07 -24.57 -23.94
C SER A 10 -8.37 -25.30 -23.60
N CYS A 11 -9.49 -24.91 -24.22
CA CYS A 11 -10.83 -25.42 -23.84
C CYS A 11 -11.61 -26.07 -24.98
N GLY A 12 -11.07 -26.05 -26.21
CA GLY A 12 -11.71 -26.66 -27.39
C GLY A 12 -12.94 -25.93 -27.93
N SER A 13 -13.32 -24.77 -27.37
CA SER A 13 -14.44 -23.97 -27.89
C SER A 13 -14.17 -23.47 -29.31
N PHE A 14 -15.22 -23.39 -30.14
CA PHE A 14 -15.17 -22.81 -31.49
C PHE A 14 -15.69 -21.37 -31.55
N ASP A 15 -16.19 -20.85 -30.43
CA ASP A 15 -16.85 -19.54 -30.38
C ASP A 15 -15.88 -18.42 -29.99
N SER A 16 -16.06 -17.25 -30.59
CA SER A 16 -15.35 -16.01 -30.22
C SER A 16 -13.81 -16.14 -30.17
N LEU A 17 -13.24 -16.84 -31.13
CA LEU A 17 -11.81 -17.13 -31.17
C LEU A 17 -10.98 -15.92 -31.61
N ASN A 18 -9.93 -15.68 -30.85
CA ASN A 18 -8.82 -14.81 -31.21
C ASN A 18 -7.62 -15.67 -31.62
N ILE A 19 -6.78 -15.18 -32.51
CA ILE A 19 -5.60 -15.91 -33.02
C ILE A 19 -4.35 -15.27 -32.44
N CYS A 20 -3.48 -16.06 -31.83
CA CYS A 20 -2.20 -15.57 -31.32
C CYS A 20 -1.27 -15.18 -32.49
N PRO A 21 -0.73 -13.95 -32.54
CA PRO A 21 0.14 -13.52 -33.63
C PRO A 21 1.51 -14.22 -33.65
N ARG A 22 1.90 -14.87 -32.54
CA ARG A 22 3.21 -15.54 -32.41
C ARG A 22 3.19 -16.99 -32.88
N CYS A 23 2.09 -17.71 -32.67
CA CYS A 23 2.00 -19.15 -32.93
C CYS A 23 0.80 -19.56 -33.78
N ALA A 24 -0.06 -18.60 -34.18
CA ALA A 24 -1.28 -18.82 -34.97
C ALA A 24 -2.33 -19.76 -34.35
N LEU A 25 -2.23 -20.06 -33.06
CA LEU A 25 -3.23 -20.88 -32.34
C LEU A 25 -4.41 -20.03 -31.84
N GLY A 26 -5.60 -20.63 -31.86
CA GLY A 26 -6.85 -20.01 -31.41
C GLY A 26 -7.03 -20.01 -29.89
N TYR A 27 -7.63 -18.96 -29.34
CA TYR A 27 -8.05 -18.88 -27.95
C TYR A 27 -9.34 -18.05 -27.81
N CYS A 28 -10.27 -18.45 -26.95
CA CYS A 28 -11.55 -17.72 -26.79
C CYS A 28 -11.50 -16.54 -25.83
N CYS A 29 -10.55 -16.53 -24.87
CA CYS A 29 -10.44 -15.47 -23.87
C CYS A 29 -9.03 -15.38 -23.27
N VAL A 30 -8.76 -14.32 -22.50
CA VAL A 30 -7.47 -14.09 -21.84
C VAL A 30 -7.06 -15.25 -20.90
N LYS A 31 -8.03 -15.90 -20.23
CA LYS A 31 -7.75 -17.08 -19.39
C LYS A 31 -7.16 -18.23 -20.21
N CYS A 32 -7.70 -18.48 -21.41
CA CYS A 32 -7.17 -19.49 -22.32
C CYS A 32 -5.82 -19.05 -22.92
N TYR A 33 -5.66 -17.77 -23.24
CA TYR A 33 -4.38 -17.21 -23.69
C TYR A 33 -3.25 -17.41 -22.66
N ARG A 34 -3.55 -17.34 -21.35
CA ARG A 34 -2.59 -17.53 -20.24
C ARG A 34 -2.50 -18.97 -19.72
N SER A 35 -3.19 -19.92 -20.35
CA SER A 35 -3.16 -21.32 -19.93
C SER A 35 -1.76 -21.93 -20.11
N GLU A 36 -1.49 -23.04 -19.41
CA GLU A 36 -0.21 -23.76 -19.52
C GLU A 36 0.12 -24.16 -20.97
N GLN A 37 -0.90 -24.49 -21.75
CA GLN A 37 -0.75 -24.88 -23.16
C GLN A 37 -0.29 -23.73 -24.06
N HIS A 38 -0.52 -22.48 -23.65
CA HIS A 38 -0.10 -21.28 -24.38
C HIS A 38 0.96 -20.44 -23.63
N ARG A 39 1.54 -21.00 -22.57
CA ARG A 39 2.46 -20.33 -21.62
C ARG A 39 3.65 -19.67 -22.30
N LYS A 40 4.25 -20.32 -23.30
CA LYS A 40 5.45 -19.82 -24.01
C LYS A 40 5.19 -18.46 -24.69
N CYS A 41 4.03 -18.30 -25.34
CA CYS A 41 3.69 -17.05 -26.01
C CYS A 41 3.26 -15.98 -25.00
N SER A 42 2.49 -16.34 -23.98
CA SER A 42 2.07 -15.40 -22.96
C SER A 42 3.25 -14.87 -22.13
N GLU A 43 4.15 -15.74 -21.67
CA GLU A 43 5.31 -15.33 -20.87
C GLU A 43 6.31 -14.50 -21.67
N SER A 44 6.59 -14.90 -22.92
CA SER A 44 7.50 -14.10 -23.77
C SER A 44 6.95 -12.70 -24.03
N PHE A 45 5.65 -12.58 -24.30
CA PHE A 45 4.99 -11.28 -24.45
C PHE A 45 5.09 -10.44 -23.17
N TYR A 46 4.73 -10.99 -22.01
CA TYR A 46 4.83 -10.26 -20.74
C TYR A 46 6.25 -9.83 -20.41
N ARG A 47 7.23 -10.72 -20.61
CA ARG A 47 8.64 -10.41 -20.40
C ARG A 47 9.10 -9.26 -21.30
N GLU A 48 8.77 -9.29 -22.58
CA GLU A 48 9.13 -8.23 -23.52
C GLU A 48 8.50 -6.89 -23.14
N CYS A 49 7.23 -6.88 -22.72
CA CYS A 49 6.59 -5.66 -22.22
C CYS A 49 7.31 -5.07 -21.00
N VAL A 50 7.68 -5.92 -20.02
CA VAL A 50 8.41 -5.49 -18.83
C VAL A 50 9.81 -4.97 -19.18
N GLU A 51 10.55 -5.71 -20.02
CA GLU A 51 11.88 -5.28 -20.47
C GLU A 51 11.83 -3.95 -21.24
N GLN A 52 10.81 -3.75 -22.08
CA GLN A 52 10.63 -2.51 -22.83
C GLN A 52 10.34 -1.34 -21.88
N GLU A 53 9.44 -1.50 -20.92
CA GLU A 53 9.14 -0.48 -19.91
C GLU A 53 10.37 -0.11 -19.06
N LEU A 54 11.16 -1.12 -18.65
CA LEU A 54 12.40 -0.89 -17.91
C LEU A 54 13.43 -0.11 -18.74
N ARG A 55 13.56 -0.40 -20.04
CA ARG A 55 14.44 0.35 -20.96
C ARG A 55 13.95 1.79 -21.14
N CYS A 56 12.65 1.99 -21.35
CA CYS A 56 12.07 3.32 -21.52
C CYS A 56 12.17 4.19 -20.25
N ARG A 57 12.17 3.59 -19.06
CA ARG A 57 12.41 4.30 -17.79
C ARG A 57 13.89 4.59 -17.51
N GLY A 58 14.79 3.80 -18.09
CA GLY A 58 16.24 3.91 -17.88
C GLY A 58 16.90 5.18 -18.44
N ASP A 59 16.31 5.82 -19.46
CA ASP A 59 16.88 7.05 -20.05
C ASP A 59 16.54 8.33 -19.27
N ALA A 60 15.60 8.27 -18.29
CA ALA A 60 15.16 9.44 -17.52
C ALA A 60 15.55 9.40 -16.04
N GLN A 61 16.22 8.35 -15.56
CA GLN A 61 16.70 8.26 -14.19
C GLN A 61 18.21 8.07 -14.18
N LYS A 62 18.91 8.93 -13.43
CA LYS A 62 20.35 8.78 -13.14
C LYS A 62 20.63 7.32 -12.77
N PRO A 63 21.75 6.72 -13.24
CA PRO A 63 22.09 5.36 -12.85
C PRO A 63 22.01 5.25 -11.33
N LEU A 64 21.22 4.28 -10.84
CA LEU A 64 21.14 3.99 -9.42
C LEU A 64 22.57 3.70 -8.95
N LYS A 65 23.10 4.54 -8.06
CA LYS A 65 24.45 4.38 -7.53
C LYS A 65 24.56 3.00 -6.92
N THR A 66 25.65 2.32 -7.23
CA THR A 66 25.95 1.03 -6.65
C THR A 66 26.14 1.22 -5.15
N PHE A 67 25.77 0.23 -4.34
CA PHE A 67 25.96 0.29 -2.88
C PHE A 67 27.41 0.66 -2.50
N GLU A 68 28.39 0.15 -3.25
CA GLU A 68 29.81 0.46 -3.11
C GLU A 68 30.14 1.94 -3.40
N GLU A 69 29.50 2.55 -4.39
CA GLU A 69 29.67 3.99 -4.71
C GLU A 69 29.04 4.88 -3.62
N PHE A 70 27.90 4.46 -3.06
CA PHE A 70 27.26 5.19 -1.95
C PHE A 70 28.14 5.22 -0.69
N MET A 71 28.83 4.12 -0.40
CA MET A 71 29.74 4.03 0.76
C MET A 71 31.02 4.84 0.56
N ASN A 72 31.53 4.93 -0.67
CA ASN A 72 32.74 5.72 -0.99
C ASN A 72 32.51 7.25 -0.97
N GLU A 73 31.26 7.71 -1.10
CA GLU A 73 30.91 9.13 -1.11
C GLU A 73 30.73 9.75 0.28
N GLN A 74 30.83 8.97 1.36
CA GLN A 74 30.83 9.45 2.74
C GLN A 74 32.29 9.70 3.19
N PRO A 75 32.80 10.95 3.20
CA PRO A 75 34.13 11.23 3.73
C PRO A 75 34.10 11.10 5.26
N GLY A 76 34.62 9.96 5.72
CA GLY A 76 35.26 9.70 7.01
C GLY A 76 35.26 10.76 8.10
N ASP A 77 34.11 10.97 8.77
CA ASP A 77 34.03 11.63 10.09
C ASP A 77 33.54 10.65 11.19
N PHE A 78 33.86 9.36 11.03
CA PHE A 78 33.84 8.42 12.13
C PHE A 78 35.28 8.26 12.64
N PRO A 79 35.61 8.69 13.87
CA PRO A 79 36.93 8.48 14.45
C PRO A 79 37.16 6.99 14.65
N MET A 80 37.84 6.35 13.70
CA MET A 80 38.39 5.01 13.84
C MET A 80 39.86 5.15 14.25
N ASP A 81 40.10 5.17 15.56
CA ASP A 81 41.38 4.76 16.13
C ASP A 81 41.17 4.21 17.54
N MET A 82 41.11 2.88 17.66
CA MET A 82 42.17 2.10 18.29
C MET A 82 41.65 0.86 19.01
N GLY A 83 42.04 -0.31 18.49
CA GLY A 83 42.17 -1.56 19.25
C GLY A 83 40.89 -2.34 19.48
N ILE A 84 40.89 -3.60 19.05
CA ILE A 84 39.96 -4.63 19.54
C ILE A 84 40.57 -5.20 20.84
N PRO A 85 39.92 -5.06 22.01
CA PRO A 85 40.06 -6.03 23.08
C PRO A 85 38.77 -6.86 23.20
N ASP A 86 38.97 -8.15 22.99
CA ASP A 86 38.12 -9.26 23.40
C ASP A 86 37.52 -9.09 24.82
N SER A 87 36.21 -8.87 24.92
CA SER A 87 35.33 -9.42 25.96
C SER A 87 33.96 -8.74 25.98
N SER A 88 32.94 -9.60 25.99
CA SER A 88 31.62 -9.40 26.63
C SER A 88 30.76 -8.21 26.22
N ASP A 89 29.61 -8.58 25.63
CA ASP A 89 28.29 -8.11 26.07
C ASP A 89 27.98 -6.61 25.89
N HIS A 90 27.62 -6.25 24.66
CA HIS A 90 26.63 -5.19 24.46
C HIS A 90 25.87 -5.45 23.16
N ILE A 91 24.93 -6.40 23.22
CA ILE A 91 23.75 -6.31 22.34
C ILE A 91 23.02 -5.07 22.85
N VAL A 92 23.21 -3.95 22.18
CA VAL A 92 22.32 -2.80 22.35
C VAL A 92 20.94 -3.28 21.89
N ASP A 93 20.02 -3.48 22.83
CA ASP A 93 18.63 -3.65 22.46
C ASP A 93 18.15 -2.34 21.83
N SER A 94 17.33 -2.47 20.79
CA SER A 94 16.80 -1.35 20.03
C SER A 94 15.50 -0.81 20.64
N ASP A 95 15.20 -1.13 21.91
CA ASP A 95 13.96 -0.77 22.62
C ASP A 95 14.20 0.31 23.69
N ASP A 96 15.45 0.65 24.00
CA ASP A 96 15.83 1.66 25.01
C ASP A 96 15.93 3.12 24.48
N ASP A 97 15.29 3.45 23.35
CA ASP A 97 15.16 4.86 22.95
C ASP A 97 13.97 5.50 23.69
N ASP A 98 14.26 6.16 24.82
CA ASP A 98 13.35 6.90 25.71
C ASP A 98 12.46 7.98 25.01
N ASN A 99 12.52 8.08 23.68
CA ASN A 99 11.89 9.10 22.86
C ASN A 99 10.79 8.57 21.93
N ILE A 100 10.19 7.42 22.26
CA ILE A 100 9.01 6.85 21.56
C ILE A 100 7.88 7.88 21.42
N ASP A 101 7.63 8.68 22.46
CA ASP A 101 6.57 9.70 22.44
C ASP A 101 6.81 10.79 21.38
N SER A 102 8.05 11.23 21.17
CA SER A 102 8.36 12.22 20.12
C SER A 102 8.19 11.64 18.72
N TYR A 103 8.48 10.35 18.53
CA TYR A 103 8.29 9.69 17.24
C TYR A 103 6.81 9.50 16.92
N LEU A 104 6.02 9.01 17.88
CA LEU A 104 4.58 8.83 17.70
C LEU A 104 3.87 10.15 17.41
N GLU A 105 4.27 11.23 18.09
CA GLU A 105 3.74 12.57 17.83
C GLU A 105 4.06 13.05 16.41
N LYS A 106 5.31 12.87 15.95
CA LYS A 106 5.69 13.20 14.56
C LYS A 106 4.92 12.40 13.51
N VAL A 107 4.71 11.10 13.74
CA VAL A 107 3.94 10.24 12.81
C VAL A 107 2.47 10.66 12.77
N LYS A 108 1.86 10.90 13.92
CA LYS A 108 0.49 11.42 14.05
C LYS A 108 0.35 12.74 13.28
N ASP A 109 1.27 13.68 13.49
CA ASP A 109 1.23 14.99 12.86
C ASP A 109 1.43 14.90 11.34
N GLY A 110 2.36 14.06 10.88
CA GLY A 110 2.56 13.78 9.47
C GLY A 110 1.31 13.22 8.79
N CYS A 111 0.73 12.16 9.38
CA CYS A 111 -0.46 11.50 8.84
C CYS A 111 -1.68 12.45 8.83
N THR A 112 -1.82 13.28 9.88
CA THR A 112 -2.90 14.27 9.96
C THR A 112 -2.75 15.36 8.89
N SER A 113 -1.52 15.84 8.67
CA SER A 113 -1.23 16.86 7.66
C SER A 113 -1.48 16.34 6.24
N GLU A 114 -1.05 15.11 5.96
CA GLU A 114 -1.34 14.42 4.68
C GLU A 114 -2.83 14.31 4.44
N TYR A 115 -3.59 13.82 5.44
CA TYR A 115 -5.05 13.70 5.35
C TYR A 115 -5.75 15.05 5.12
N GLN A 116 -5.33 16.10 5.83
CA GLN A 116 -5.90 17.45 5.67
C GLN A 116 -5.57 18.09 4.31
N SER A 117 -4.44 17.71 3.71
CA SER A 117 -4.01 18.19 2.40
C SER A 117 -4.55 17.37 1.23
N ALA A 118 -5.14 16.20 1.50
CA ALA A 118 -5.65 15.31 0.48
C ALA A 118 -6.89 15.89 -0.20
N ASP A 119 -6.89 15.89 -1.53
CA ASP A 119 -8.09 16.18 -2.32
C ASP A 119 -9.11 15.04 -2.10
N GLU A 120 -10.37 15.37 -1.84
CA GLU A 120 -11.47 14.40 -1.64
C GLU A 120 -11.52 13.38 -2.77
N ARG A 121 -11.15 13.79 -3.99
CA ARG A 121 -11.10 12.91 -5.17
C ARG A 121 -10.01 11.84 -5.10
N GLU A 122 -8.88 12.13 -4.44
CA GLU A 122 -7.81 11.16 -4.24
C GLU A 122 -8.17 10.18 -3.12
N LEU A 123 -8.82 10.65 -2.05
CA LEU A 123 -9.40 9.81 -1.00
C LEU A 123 -10.43 8.83 -1.58
N ASP A 124 -11.36 9.31 -2.39
CA ASP A 124 -12.36 8.47 -3.06
C ASP A 124 -11.74 7.42 -3.98
N ARG A 125 -10.68 7.80 -4.71
CA ARG A 125 -9.94 6.90 -5.57
C ARG A 125 -9.26 5.79 -4.76
N GLN A 126 -8.65 6.11 -3.63
CA GLN A 126 -8.00 5.15 -2.75
C GLN A 126 -9.01 4.18 -2.13
N LEU A 127 -10.14 4.68 -1.62
CA LEU A 127 -11.22 3.85 -1.10
C LEU A 127 -11.78 2.90 -2.17
N THR A 128 -11.99 3.43 -3.39
CA THR A 128 -12.44 2.63 -4.54
C THR A 128 -11.43 1.53 -4.90
N LEU A 129 -10.13 1.82 -4.88
CA LEU A 129 -9.07 0.84 -5.12
C LEU A 129 -9.06 -0.29 -4.07
N LEU A 130 -9.42 0.01 -2.83
CA LEU A 130 -9.59 -0.95 -1.74
C LEU A 130 -10.95 -1.68 -1.80
N GLY A 131 -11.83 -1.32 -2.75
CA GLY A 131 -13.16 -1.89 -2.89
C GLY A 131 -14.17 -1.39 -1.86
N ILE A 132 -13.87 -0.27 -1.19
CA ILE A 132 -14.73 0.37 -0.20
C ILE A 132 -15.51 1.49 -0.89
N GLY A 133 -16.84 1.48 -0.75
CA GLY A 133 -17.71 2.54 -1.27
C GLY A 133 -17.60 3.81 -0.43
N THR A 134 -17.92 4.95 -1.04
CA THR A 134 -17.87 6.26 -0.37
C THR A 134 -19.15 6.58 0.42
N ASP A 135 -20.19 5.76 0.29
CA ASP A 135 -21.42 5.91 1.06
C ASP A 135 -21.24 5.44 2.52
N SER A 136 -22.04 6.04 3.41
CA SER A 136 -21.92 5.79 4.85
C SER A 136 -22.12 4.32 5.22
N GLU A 137 -23.02 3.60 4.54
CA GLU A 137 -23.26 2.19 4.82
C GLU A 137 -22.06 1.33 4.42
N SER A 138 -21.45 1.60 3.27
CA SER A 138 -20.25 0.88 2.82
C SER A 138 -19.07 1.07 3.78
N LEU A 139 -18.82 2.31 4.22
CA LEU A 139 -17.77 2.63 5.20
C LEU A 139 -18.00 1.96 6.56
N LEU A 140 -19.25 1.97 7.04
CA LEU A 140 -19.62 1.26 8.28
C LEU A 140 -19.54 -0.27 8.12
N SER A 141 -19.78 -0.79 6.93
CA SER A 141 -19.72 -2.22 6.65
C SER A 141 -18.29 -2.76 6.65
N SER A 142 -17.30 -1.96 6.21
CA SER A 142 -15.90 -2.36 6.11
C SER A 142 -15.17 -2.47 7.45
N LEU A 143 -15.70 -1.85 8.51
CA LEU A 143 -15.14 -1.95 9.87
C LEU A 143 -15.44 -3.32 10.51
N SER A 144 -14.56 -3.77 11.40
CA SER A 144 -14.82 -4.92 12.27
C SER A 144 -15.88 -4.60 13.35
N ASP A 145 -16.47 -5.62 13.95
CA ASP A 145 -17.46 -5.44 15.04
C ASP A 145 -16.88 -4.68 16.24
N MET A 146 -15.58 -4.83 16.49
CA MET A 146 -14.89 -4.12 17.56
C MET A 146 -14.74 -2.63 17.21
N GLU A 147 -14.32 -2.32 15.97
CA GLU A 147 -14.17 -0.94 15.51
C GLU A 147 -15.50 -0.20 15.44
N LYS A 148 -16.58 -0.86 14.98
CA LYS A 148 -17.93 -0.27 14.97
C LYS A 148 -18.41 0.11 16.37
N LYS A 149 -18.15 -0.74 17.37
CA LYS A 149 -18.48 -0.45 18.77
C LYS A 149 -17.69 0.75 19.29
N SER A 150 -16.39 0.80 19.02
CA SER A 150 -15.53 1.93 19.40
C SER A 150 -16.01 3.23 18.75
N PHE A 151 -16.32 3.20 17.46
CA PHE A 151 -16.86 4.34 16.72
C PHE A 151 -18.19 4.83 17.32
N THR A 152 -19.13 3.91 17.58
CA THR A 152 -20.42 4.23 18.19
C THR A 152 -20.27 4.89 19.56
N LEU A 153 -19.35 4.35 20.38
CA LEU A 153 -19.08 4.87 21.71
C LEU A 153 -18.46 6.28 21.65
N PHE A 154 -17.54 6.50 20.72
CA PHE A 154 -16.96 7.81 20.46
C PHE A 154 -18.02 8.82 19.98
N TYR A 155 -18.87 8.43 19.02
CA TYR A 155 -19.95 9.26 18.52
C TYR A 155 -20.93 9.68 19.63
N ASN A 156 -21.36 8.74 20.48
CA ASN A 156 -22.24 9.03 21.61
C ASN A 156 -21.59 10.04 22.58
N LYS A 157 -20.29 9.87 22.88
CA LYS A 157 -19.54 10.79 23.73
C LYS A 157 -19.44 12.19 23.13
N LEU A 158 -19.22 12.30 21.82
CA LEU A 158 -19.18 13.60 21.13
C LEU A 158 -20.55 14.29 21.21
N LEU A 159 -21.64 13.54 20.99
CA LEU A 159 -23.01 14.04 21.09
C LEU A 159 -23.35 14.55 22.50
N GLU A 160 -22.90 13.85 23.54
CA GLU A 160 -23.02 14.29 24.93
C GLU A 160 -22.26 15.59 25.20
N GLN A 161 -21.08 15.77 24.59
CA GLN A 161 -20.29 17.00 24.72
C GLN A 161 -20.93 18.18 23.98
N GLU A 162 -21.42 17.96 22.76
CA GLU A 162 -22.06 19.02 21.95
C GLU A 162 -23.44 19.41 22.46
N SER A 163 -24.23 18.45 22.96
CA SER A 163 -25.57 18.72 23.50
C SER A 163 -25.56 19.60 24.76
N GLY A 164 -24.40 19.78 25.40
CA GLY A 164 -24.24 20.62 26.59
C GLY A 164 -24.98 20.09 27.83
N LEU A 165 -25.62 18.92 27.75
CA LEU A 165 -26.40 18.30 28.82
C LEU A 165 -25.53 17.93 30.04
N GLY A 166 -24.22 17.75 29.84
CA GLY A 166 -23.26 17.50 30.93
C GLY A 166 -22.74 18.75 31.65
N ARG A 167 -23.02 19.97 31.15
CA ARG A 167 -22.61 21.21 31.81
C ARG A 167 -23.62 21.57 32.90
N SER A 168 -23.25 21.34 34.16
CA SER A 168 -24.06 21.80 35.30
C SER A 168 -24.24 23.33 35.24
N VAL A 169 -25.48 23.79 35.10
CA VAL A 169 -25.86 25.21 35.21
C VAL A 169 -25.77 25.69 36.68
N PHE A 170 -25.67 24.75 37.62
CA PHE A 170 -25.42 25.06 39.02
C PHE A 170 -23.91 25.16 39.26
N THR A 171 -23.36 26.38 39.15
CA THR A 171 -22.03 26.68 39.72
C THR A 171 -22.15 26.65 41.25
N LYS A 172 -21.38 25.80 41.93
CA LYS A 172 -21.22 25.91 43.39
C LYS A 172 -20.67 27.30 43.69
N LYS A 173 -21.44 28.15 44.37
CA LYS A 173 -20.94 29.40 44.93
C LYS A 173 -19.75 29.06 45.81
N HIS A 174 -18.56 29.51 45.41
CA HIS A 174 -17.43 29.56 46.32
C HIS A 174 -17.79 30.59 47.38
N GLU A 175 -18.06 30.15 48.60
CA GLU A 175 -18.15 31.06 49.74
C GLU A 175 -16.78 31.68 49.99
N PRO A 176 -16.67 33.02 50.08
CA PRO A 176 -15.43 33.66 50.47
C PRO A 176 -15.14 33.33 51.94
N LYS A 177 -13.89 32.93 52.20
CA LYS A 177 -13.33 32.75 53.54
C LYS A 177 -13.31 34.07 54.31
#